data_AF-A0A9E3MI21-F1
#
_entry.id   AF-A0A9E3MI21-F1
#
_cell.length_a   1.000
_cell.length_b   1.000
_cell.length_c   1.000
_cell.angle_alpha   90.00
_cell.angle_beta   90.00
_cell.angle_gamma   90.00
#
_symmetry.space_group_name_H-M   'P 1'
#
loop_
_entity.id
_entity.type
_entity.pdbx_description
1 polymer ?
#
loop_
_entity_poly.entity_id
_entity_poly.type
_entity_poly.pdbx_seq_one_letter_code
_entity_poly.pdbx_strand_id
1 'polypeptide(L)'
;MDLLLYLSPLFLLFEAWQLVIAERYLGIKQIEQGIDPRTRGPSEPTAFIWSMGILLYWVWMILLLIPESGRAQTVCMLAVSLLGYSLRRNAPLKWILVILTVEGAIRIGMIISLLDGAWKKL
;
A
#
# COMPACT_ATOMS: atom_id res chain seq x y z
N MET A 1 -3.04 -0.49 24.54
CA MET A 1 -4.04 -1.32 23.82
C MET A 1 -3.46 -1.67 22.47
N ASP A 2 -2.92 -2.88 22.33
CA ASP A 2 -2.30 -3.38 21.08
C ASP A 2 -3.35 -3.78 20.01
N LEU A 3 -4.58 -3.24 20.10
CA LEU A 3 -5.69 -3.51 19.18
C LEU A 3 -5.32 -3.16 17.72
N LEU A 4 -4.52 -2.12 17.53
CA LEU A 4 -4.06 -1.66 16.22
C LEU A 4 -3.20 -2.71 15.51
N LEU A 5 -2.43 -3.51 16.25
CA LEU A 5 -1.60 -4.57 15.67
C LEU A 5 -2.47 -5.71 15.11
N TYR A 6 -3.64 -5.98 15.68
CA TYR A 6 -4.57 -6.99 15.18
C TYR A 6 -5.27 -6.61 13.88
N LEU A 7 -5.21 -5.34 13.46
CA LEU A 7 -5.66 -4.91 12.13
C LEU A 7 -4.64 -5.22 11.02
N SER A 8 -3.42 -5.62 11.38
CA SER A 8 -2.36 -5.92 10.40
C SER A 8 -2.75 -6.96 9.34
N PRO A 9 -3.46 -8.07 9.64
CA PRO A 9 -3.89 -9.03 8.61
C PRO A 9 -4.84 -8.41 7.58
N LEU A 10 -5.75 -7.53 8.03
CA LEU A 10 -6.69 -6.83 7.15
C LEU A 10 -5.92 -5.93 6.17
N PHE A 11 -4.96 -5.17 6.68
CA PHE A 11 -4.17 -4.28 5.85
C PHE A 11 -3.14 -5.00 4.98
N LEU A 12 -2.68 -6.19 5.38
CA LEU A 12 -1.90 -7.07 4.52
C LEU A 12 -2.70 -7.49 3.27
N LEU A 13 -3.95 -7.91 3.46
CA LEU A 13 -4.85 -8.25 2.35
C LEU A 13 -5.14 -7.03 1.47
N PHE A 14 -5.34 -5.86 2.09
CA PHE A 14 -5.52 -4.62 1.36
C PHE A 14 -4.30 -4.28 0.51
N GLU A 15 -3.09 -4.40 1.05
CA GLU A 15 -1.83 -4.14 0.34
C GLU A 15 -1.65 -5.09 -0.86
N ALA A 16 -1.94 -6.38 -0.69
CA ALA A 16 -1.95 -7.35 -1.78
C ALA A 16 -2.98 -6.97 -2.85
N TRP A 17 -4.16 -6.51 -2.44
CA TRP A 17 -5.19 -6.03 -3.36
C TRP A 17 -4.75 -4.76 -4.12
N GLN A 18 -4.02 -3.84 -3.48
CA GLN A 18 -3.45 -2.66 -4.15
C GLN A 18 -2.50 -3.07 -5.28
N LEU A 19 -1.66 -4.09 -5.08
CA LEU A 19 -0.76 -4.61 -6.11
C LEU A 19 -1.54 -5.23 -7.28
N VAL A 20 -2.59 -6.00 -7.00
CA VAL A 20 -3.45 -6.59 -8.03
C VAL A 20 -4.15 -5.49 -8.85
N ILE A 21 -4.65 -4.43 -8.19
CA ILE A 21 -5.24 -3.28 -8.87
C ILE A 21 -4.18 -2.54 -9.69
N ALA A 22 -2.99 -2.31 -9.14
CA ALA A 22 -1.91 -1.64 -9.86
C ALA A 22 -1.55 -2.39 -11.15
N GLU A 23 -1.40 -3.71 -11.10
CA GLU A 23 -1.17 -4.52 -12.29
C GLU A 23 -2.37 -4.49 -13.25
N ARG A 24 -3.59 -4.45 -12.73
CA ARG A 24 -4.81 -4.40 -13.56
C ARG A 24 -4.98 -3.09 -14.32
N TYR A 25 -4.47 -1.96 -13.83
CA TYR A 25 -4.67 -0.63 -14.45
C TYR A 25 -3.40 0.04 -14.97
N LEU A 26 -2.22 -0.45 -14.58
CA LEU A 26 -0.92 0.06 -15.02
C LEU A 26 0.00 -1.07 -15.52
N GLY A 27 -0.54 -2.28 -15.70
CA GLY A 27 0.22 -3.46 -16.09
C GLY A 27 0.86 -3.35 -17.46
N ILE A 28 1.91 -4.15 -17.66
CA ILE A 28 2.68 -4.18 -18.92
C ILE A 28 1.75 -4.48 -20.12
N LYS A 29 0.77 -5.36 -19.93
CA LYS A 29 -0.21 -5.71 -20.98
C LYS A 29 -1.04 -4.53 -21.47
N GLN A 30 -1.29 -3.52 -20.64
CA GLN A 30 -2.03 -2.32 -21.05
C GLN A 30 -1.15 -1.33 -21.79
N ILE A 31 0.12 -1.24 -21.38
CA ILE A 31 1.14 -0.45 -22.07
C ILE A 31 1.36 -1.01 -23.48
N GLU A 32 1.44 -2.34 -23.63
CA GLU A 32 1.57 -3.02 -24.93
C GLU A 32 0.38 -2.76 -25.86
N GLN A 33 -0.84 -2.64 -25.30
CA GLN A 33 -2.06 -2.35 -26.07
C GLN A 33 -2.21 -0.87 -26.42
N GLY A 34 -1.28 0.00 -25.99
CA GLY A 34 -1.34 1.45 -26.21
C GLY A 34 -2.54 2.12 -25.52
N ILE A 35 -3.15 1.45 -24.54
CA ILE A 35 -4.31 1.97 -23.82
C ILE A 35 -3.79 2.99 -22.81
N ASP A 36 -4.21 4.26 -22.94
CA ASP A 36 -3.90 5.26 -21.93
C ASP A 36 -4.61 4.89 -20.61
N PRO A 37 -3.86 4.60 -19.51
CA PRO A 37 -4.43 4.26 -18.21
C PRO A 37 -5.43 5.28 -17.67
N ARG A 38 -5.31 6.54 -18.11
CA ARG A 38 -6.21 7.63 -17.69
C ARG A 38 -7.61 7.52 -18.28
N THR A 39 -7.78 6.75 -19.35
CA THR A 39 -9.06 6.60 -20.06
C THR A 39 -9.93 5.46 -19.53
N ARG A 40 -9.33 4.49 -18.83
CA ARG A 40 -10.03 3.37 -18.19
C ARG A 40 -9.73 3.35 -16.69
N GLY A 41 -10.37 4.26 -15.97
CA GLY A 41 -10.37 4.25 -14.51
C GLY A 41 -11.18 3.08 -13.93
N PRO A 42 -11.01 2.79 -12.63
CA PRO A 42 -11.87 1.85 -11.92
C PRO A 42 -13.33 2.30 -11.95
N SER A 43 -14.26 1.34 -11.85
CA SER A 43 -15.68 1.65 -11.68
C SER A 43 -15.90 2.47 -10.42
N GLU A 44 -16.92 3.32 -10.40
CA GLU A 44 -17.18 4.25 -9.30
C GLU A 44 -17.24 3.57 -7.91
N PRO A 45 -17.90 2.41 -7.73
CA PRO A 45 -17.88 1.70 -6.44
C PRO A 45 -16.47 1.23 -6.05
N THR A 46 -15.70 0.73 -7.02
CA THR A 46 -14.32 0.28 -6.79
C THR A 46 -13.44 1.48 -6.42
N ALA A 47 -13.58 2.60 -7.12
CA ALA A 47 -12.85 3.83 -6.84
C ALA A 47 -13.14 4.34 -5.42
N PHE A 48 -14.41 4.30 -5.00
CA PHE A 48 -14.82 4.70 -3.65
C PHE A 48 -14.23 3.78 -2.58
N ILE A 49 -14.43 2.46 -2.68
CA ILE A 49 -13.92 1.48 -1.70
C ILE A 49 -12.40 1.56 -1.61
N TRP A 50 -11.72 1.67 -2.76
CA TRP A 50 -10.27 1.73 -2.81
C TRP A 50 -9.74 3.03 -2.19
N SER A 51 -10.35 4.17 -2.50
CA SER A 51 -9.97 5.48 -1.91
C SER A 51 -10.22 5.50 -0.40
N MET A 52 -11.36 4.98 0.05
CA MET A 52 -11.66 4.85 1.48
C MET A 52 -10.65 3.93 2.19
N GLY A 53 -10.29 2.80 1.57
CA GLY A 53 -9.27 1.89 2.08
C GLY A 53 -7.89 2.56 2.22
N ILE A 54 -7.50 3.38 1.23
CA ILE A 54 -6.25 4.17 1.29
C ILE A 54 -6.28 5.13 2.47
N LEU A 55 -7.38 5.86 2.66
CA LEU A 55 -7.51 6.81 3.78
C LEU A 55 -7.44 6.09 5.14
N LEU A 56 -8.18 5.00 5.30
CA LEU A 56 -8.16 4.19 6.52
C LEU A 56 -6.78 3.61 6.79
N TYR A 57 -6.06 3.19 5.74
CA TYR A 57 -4.70 2.67 5.87
C TYR A 57 -3.72 3.74 6.36
N TRP A 58 -3.80 4.97 5.83
CA TRP A 58 -3.01 6.09 6.32
C TRP A 58 -3.33 6.44 7.78
N VAL A 59 -4.62 6.48 8.13
CA VAL A 59 -5.04 6.70 9.53
C VAL A 59 -4.47 5.62 10.43
N TRP A 60 -4.56 4.36 10.04
CA TRP A 60 -4.00 3.24 10.80
C TRP A 60 -2.49 3.34 10.97
N MET A 61 -1.73 3.66 9.92
CA MET A 61 -0.29 3.87 10.01
C MET A 61 0.07 5.03 10.97
N ILE A 62 -0.68 6.13 10.94
CA ILE A 62 -0.45 7.26 11.87
C ILE A 62 -0.74 6.83 13.31
N LEU A 63 -1.84 6.11 13.54
CA LEU A 63 -2.22 5.62 14.87
C LEU A 63 -1.21 4.59 15.42
N LEU A 64 -0.58 3.79 14.55
CA LEU A 64 0.49 2.86 14.92
C LEU A 64 1.78 3.55 15.42
N LEU A 65 1.90 4.87 15.32
CA LEU A 65 3.01 5.60 15.94
C LEU A 65 2.84 5.80 17.45
N ILE A 66 1.61 5.59 17.98
CA ILE A 66 1.29 5.72 19.40
C ILE A 66 1.91 4.58 20.23
N PRO A 67 1.69 3.28 19.90
CA PRO A 67 2.35 2.20 20.62
C PRO A 67 3.85 2.14 20.31
N GLU A 68 4.67 1.83 21.31
CA GLU A 68 6.12 1.67 21.12
C GLU A 68 6.47 0.44 20.27
N SER A 69 5.67 -0.62 20.38
CA SER A 69 5.83 -1.82 19.58
C SER A 69 5.42 -1.60 18.13
N GLY A 70 6.36 -1.84 17.22
CA GLY A 70 6.12 -1.72 15.78
C GLY A 70 6.41 -0.34 15.20
N ARG A 71 6.79 0.65 16.03
CA ARG A 71 6.98 2.03 15.58
C ARG A 71 8.05 2.17 14.50
N ALA A 72 9.14 1.40 14.58
CA ALA A 72 10.20 1.42 13.57
C ALA A 72 9.69 0.94 12.19
N GLN A 73 8.92 -0.15 12.17
CA GLN A 73 8.30 -0.68 10.96
C GLN A 73 7.33 0.34 10.36
N THR A 74 6.47 0.95 11.20
CA THR A 74 5.51 1.98 10.78
C THR A 74 6.19 3.21 10.19
N VAL A 75 7.26 3.70 10.81
CA VAL A 75 8.06 4.82 10.27
C VAL A 75 8.65 4.46 8.91
N CYS A 76 9.15 3.23 8.74
CA CYS A 76 9.64 2.77 7.45
C CYS A 76 8.53 2.75 6.39
N MET A 77 7.35 2.22 6.73
CA MET A 77 6.18 2.20 5.82
C MET A 77 5.76 3.61 5.39
N LEU A 78 5.71 4.56 6.33
CA LEU A 78 5.41 5.96 6.02
C LEU A 78 6.47 6.59 5.13
N ALA A 79 7.76 6.37 5.43
CA ALA A 79 8.87 6.90 4.65
C ALA A 79 8.83 6.38 3.20
N VAL A 80 8.63 5.08 3.00
CA VAL A 80 8.54 4.47 1.68
C VAL A 80 7.31 4.97 0.92
N SER A 81 6.17 5.16 1.61
CA SER A 81 4.95 5.71 0.99
C SER A 81 5.15 7.15 0.49
N LEU A 82 5.84 7.99 1.28
CA LEU A 82 6.15 9.37 0.91
C LEU A 82 7.16 9.43 -0.24
N LEU A 83 8.23 8.63 -0.16
CA LEU A 83 9.23 8.52 -1.23
C LEU A 83 8.60 8.02 -2.51
N GLY A 84 7.80 6.96 -2.45
CA GLY A 84 7.08 6.42 -3.61
C GLY A 84 6.13 7.42 -4.23
N TYR A 85 5.41 8.22 -3.44
CA TYR A 85 4.60 9.33 -3.96
C TYR A 85 5.45 10.36 -4.71
N SER A 86 6.59 10.78 -4.13
CA SER A 86 7.49 11.76 -4.78
C SER A 86 8.10 11.25 -6.08
N LEU A 87 8.46 9.96 -6.13
CA LEU A 87 9.04 9.32 -7.31
C LEU A 87 8.00 9.17 -8.42
N ARG A 88 6.77 8.73 -8.08
CA ARG A 88 5.67 8.60 -9.05
C ARG A 88 5.31 9.92 -9.72
N ARG A 89 5.38 11.04 -9.00
CA ARG A 89 5.05 12.37 -9.55
C ARG A 89 5.95 12.77 -10.73
N ASN A 90 7.21 12.34 -10.72
CA ASN A 90 8.22 12.71 -11.73
C ASN A 90 8.57 11.57 -12.70
N ALA A 91 8.00 10.38 -12.51
CA ALA A 91 8.30 9.22 -13.33
C ALA A 91 7.33 9.09 -14.52
N PRO A 92 7.82 8.66 -15.70
CA PRO A 92 6.94 8.29 -16.80
C PRO A 92 6.11 7.05 -16.43
N LEU A 93 4.91 6.92 -17.01
CA LEU A 93 3.92 5.86 -16.70
C LEU A 93 4.53 4.45 -16.66
N LYS A 94 5.51 4.16 -17.53
CA LYS A 94 6.23 2.88 -17.58
C LYS A 94 6.92 2.47 -16.27
N TRP A 95 7.38 3.44 -15.47
CA TRP A 95 8.09 3.18 -14.21
C TRP A 95 7.16 3.18 -12.99
N ILE A 96 5.93 3.66 -13.13
CA ILE A 96 5.00 3.79 -12.00
C ILE A 96 4.66 2.41 -11.42
N LEU A 97 4.43 1.41 -12.27
CA LEU A 97 4.17 0.04 -11.83
C LEU A 97 5.35 -0.53 -11.02
N VAL A 98 6.58 -0.37 -11.52
CA VAL A 98 7.79 -0.84 -10.83
C VAL A 98 7.90 -0.18 -9.44
N ILE A 99 7.69 1.13 -9.37
CA ILE A 99 7.73 1.87 -8.10
C ILE A 99 6.65 1.36 -7.14
N LEU A 100 5.42 1.15 -7.62
CA LEU A 100 4.30 0.62 -6.83
C LEU A 100 4.59 -0.78 -6.30
N THR A 101 5.17 -1.65 -7.12
CA THR A 101 5.51 -3.03 -6.72
C THR A 101 6.61 -3.06 -5.67
N VAL A 102 7.66 -2.25 -5.83
CA VAL A 102 8.74 -2.16 -4.82
C VAL A 102 8.21 -1.57 -3.51
N GLU A 103 7.44 -0.49 -3.58
CA GLU A 103 6.82 0.12 -2.42
C GLU A 103 5.90 -0.87 -1.68
N GLY A 104 5.04 -1.58 -2.42
CA GLY A 104 4.14 -2.57 -1.86
C GLY A 104 4.88 -3.77 -1.26
N ALA A 105 5.94 -4.24 -1.90
CA ALA A 105 6.76 -5.33 -1.35
C ALA A 105 7.41 -4.94 -0.01
N ILE A 106 7.94 -3.72 0.11
CA ILE A 106 8.49 -3.22 1.37
C ILE A 106 7.40 -3.11 2.43
N ARG A 107 6.24 -2.54 2.09
CA ARG A 107 5.10 -2.42 3.02
C ARG A 107 4.61 -3.79 3.50
N ILE A 108 4.45 -4.76 2.61
CA ILE A 108 4.10 -6.15 2.95
C ILE A 108 5.12 -6.73 3.94
N GLY A 109 6.42 -6.59 3.67
CA GLY A 109 7.47 -7.09 4.56
C GLY A 109 7.39 -6.47 5.97
N MET A 110 7.11 -5.17 6.06
CA MET A 110 6.95 -4.48 7.34
C MET A 110 5.69 -4.92 8.08
N ILE A 111 4.57 -5.13 7.39
CA ILE A 111 3.32 -5.65 8.01
C ILE A 111 3.52 -7.07 8.53
N ILE A 112 4.23 -7.93 7.79
CA ILE A 112 4.57 -9.28 8.25
C ILE A 112 5.45 -9.22 9.51
N SER A 113 6.41 -8.31 9.58
CA SER A 113 7.21 -8.08 10.79
C SER A 113 6.36 -7.61 11.97
N LEU A 114 5.37 -6.74 11.74
CA LEU A 114 4.40 -6.32 12.76
C LEU A 114 3.55 -7.49 13.26
N LEU A 115 3.12 -8.38 12.36
CA LEU A 115 2.38 -9.60 12.71
C LEU A 115 3.18 -10.55 13.59
N ASP A 116 4.44 -10.82 13.24
CA ASP A 116 5.33 -11.65 14.06
C ASP A 116 5.54 -11.04 15.45
N GLY A 117 5.73 -9.72 15.53
CA GLY A 117 5.83 -9.00 16.80
C GLY A 117 4.56 -9.04 17.64
N ALA A 118 3.38 -8.98 17.00
CA ALA A 118 2.09 -9.09 17.67
C ALA A 118 1.84 -10.51 18.18
N TRP A 119 2.19 -11.53 17.39
CA TRP A 119 2.04 -12.94 17.76
C TRP A 119 2.90 -13.32 18.96
N LYS A 120 4.15 -12.82 19.02
CA LYS A 120 5.07 -13.08 20.14
C LYS A 120 4.62 -12.48 21.47
N LYS A 121 3.71 -11.51 21.44
CA LYS A 121 3.16 -10.84 22.63
C LYS A 121 1.86 -11.45 23.15
N LEU A 122 1.26 -12.36 22.38
CA LEU A 122 -0.01 -13.04 22.65
C LEU A 122 0.24 -14.28 23.53
#